data_AF-A0A2K3KWJ1-F1
#
_entry.id   AF-A0A2K3KWJ1-F1
#
_cell.length_a   1.000
_cell.length_b   1.000
_cell.length_c   1.000
_cell.angle_alpha   90.00
_cell.angle_beta   90.00
_cell.angle_gamma   90.00
#
_symmetry.space_group_name_H-M   'P 1'
#
loop_
_entity.id
_entity.type
_entity.pdbx_description
1 polymer ?
#
loop_
_entity_poly.entity_id
_entity_poly.type
_entity_poly.pdbx_seq_one_letter_code
_entity_poly.pdbx_strand_id
1 'polypeptide(L)' 'EEQQKAQIHEIVAKMTSECWDKCITGQPGSKFSSSETNCLTYCAQRYMDMTALIVKRFQSMQ' A
#
# COMPACT_ATOMS: atom_id res chain seq x y z
N GLU A 1 11.47 -20.14 -1.11
CA GLU A 1 11.83 -18.74 -1.43
C GLU A 1 10.89 -18.09 -2.45
N GLU A 2 10.55 -18.77 -3.56
CA GLU A 2 9.65 -18.22 -4.59
C GLU A 2 8.25 -17.85 -4.05
N GLN A 3 7.67 -18.68 -3.18
CA GLN A 3 6.37 -18.40 -2.58
C GLN A 3 6.37 -17.11 -1.74
N GLN A 4 7.43 -16.89 -0.96
CA GLN A 4 7.57 -15.68 -0.14
C GLN A 4 7.77 -14.44 -1.01
N LYS A 5 8.54 -14.55 -2.11
CA LYS A 5 8.66 -13.49 -3.11
C LYS A 5 7.31 -13.17 -3.74
N ALA A 6 6.56 -14.19 -4.17
CA ALA A 6 5.22 -14.01 -4.77
C ALA A 6 4.26 -13.29 -3.83
N GLN A 7 4.24 -13.65 -2.54
CA GLN A 7 3.44 -12.98 -1.52
C GLN A 7 3.82 -11.50 -1.35
N ILE A 8 5.12 -11.19 -1.28
CA ILE A 8 5.59 -9.80 -1.20
C ILE A 8 5.18 -9.01 -2.45
N HIS A 9 5.34 -9.60 -3.63
CA HIS A 9 4.91 -8.98 -4.88
C HIS A 9 3.41 -8.68 -4.89
N GLU A 10 2.59 -9.60 -4.40
CA GLU A 10 1.14 -9.40 -4.30
C GLU A 10 0.78 -8.26 -3.35
N ILE A 11 1.44 -8.18 -2.18
CA ILE A 11 1.24 -7.08 -1.21
C ILE A 11 1.62 -5.74 -1.84
N VAL A 12 2.78 -5.66 -2.49
CA VAL A 12 3.23 -4.44 -3.16
C VAL A 12 2.25 -4.03 -4.25
N ALA A 13 1.81 -4.97 -5.10
CA ALA A 13 0.87 -4.67 -6.18
C ALA A 13 -0.47 -4.12 -5.66
N LYS A 14 -1.04 -4.74 -4.61
CA LYS A 14 -2.28 -4.27 -3.99
C LYS A 14 -2.12 -2.90 -3.35
N MET A 15 -1.04 -2.69 -2.59
CA MET A 15 -0.74 -1.41 -1.97
C MET A 15 -0.56 -0.31 -3.03
N THR A 16 0.15 -0.60 -4.12
CA THR A 16 0.35 0.35 -5.23
C THR A 16 -0.99 0.74 -5.86
N SER A 17 -1.87 -0.22 -6.17
CA SER A 17 -3.19 0.08 -6.74
C SER A 17 -4.02 0.96 -5.80
N GLU A 18 -4.13 0.56 -4.53
CA GLU A 18 -4.93 1.30 -3.54
C GLU A 18 -4.42 2.71 -3.31
N CYS A 19 -3.10 2.90 -3.23
CA CYS A 19 -2.53 4.23 -3.03
C CYS A 19 -2.55 5.09 -4.29
N TRP A 20 -2.46 4.48 -5.47
CA TRP A 20 -2.64 5.19 -6.73
C TRP A 20 -4.04 5.81 -6.82
N ASP A 21 -5.08 5.01 -6.62
CA ASP A 21 -6.47 5.45 -6.74
C ASP A 21 -6.84 6.54 -5.72
N LYS A 22 -6.21 6.51 -4.53
CA LYS A 22 -6.45 7.50 -3.47
C LYS A 22 -5.68 8.80 -3.66
N CYS A 23 -4.45 8.72 -4.16
CA CYS A 23 -3.53 9.86 -4.16
C CYS A 23 -3.37 10.53 -5.52
N ILE A 24 -3.62 9.82 -6.62
CA ILE A 24 -3.46 10.33 -7.99
C ILE A 24 -4.86 10.52 -8.60
N THR A 25 -5.44 11.69 -8.34
CA THR A 25 -6.82 12.02 -8.75
C THR A 25 -6.92 12.69 -10.12
N GLY A 26 -5.78 13.00 -10.73
CA GLY A 26 -5.68 13.60 -12.05
C GLY A 26 -4.48 13.06 -12.80
N GLN A 27 -4.20 13.61 -13.98
CA GLN A 27 -3.02 13.21 -14.73
C GLN A 27 -1.75 13.75 -14.03
N PRO A 28 -0.84 12.87 -13.56
CA PRO A 28 0.39 13.31 -12.92
C PRO A 28 1.28 14.01 -13.95
N GLY A 29 2.05 15.00 -13.48
CA GLY A 29 3.07 15.65 -14.30
C GLY A 29 4.29 14.74 -14.55
N SER A 30 5.39 15.32 -15.04
CA SER A 30 6.65 14.59 -15.21
C SER A 30 7.25 14.07 -13.89
N LYS A 31 6.74 14.54 -12.76
CA LYS A 31 7.10 14.14 -11.39
C LYS A 31 5.86 14.27 -10.51
N PHE A 32 5.79 13.50 -9.43
CA PHE A 32 4.81 13.73 -8.39
C PHE A 32 5.04 15.09 -7.73
N SER A 33 3.96 15.81 -7.52
CA SER A 33 3.91 16.97 -6.63
C SER A 33 4.27 16.55 -5.20
N SER A 34 4.58 17.55 -4.37
CA SER A 34 4.81 17.33 -2.94
C SER A 34 3.58 16.78 -2.23
N SER A 35 2.36 17.18 -2.62
CA SER A 35 1.12 16.62 -2.08
C SER A 35 0.91 15.16 -2.45
N GLU A 36 1.15 14.77 -3.71
CA GLU A 36 1.04 13.38 -4.16
C GLU A 36 2.08 12.50 -3.45
N THR A 37 3.33 12.97 -3.36
CA THR A 37 4.41 12.25 -2.67
C THR A 37 4.09 12.02 -1.19
N ASN A 38 3.60 13.05 -0.51
CA ASN A 38 3.19 12.95 0.90
C ASN A 38 2.01 11.99 1.05
N CYS A 39 0.99 12.09 0.17
CA CYS A 39 -0.15 11.20 0.19
C CYS A 39 0.27 9.74 0.01
N LEU A 40 1.10 9.44 -1.00
CA LEU A 40 1.59 8.09 -1.27
C LEU A 40 2.37 7.52 -0.08
N THR A 41 3.24 8.32 0.54
CA THR A 41 3.99 7.93 1.74
C THR A 41 3.06 7.56 2.88
N TYR A 42 2.09 8.43 3.17
CA TYR A 42 1.10 8.23 4.22
C TYR A 42 0.13 7.09 3.95
N CYS A 43 -0.21 6.86 2.68
CA CYS A 43 -1.07 5.76 2.27
C CYS A 43 -0.36 4.42 2.44
N ALA A 44 0.89 4.29 1.95
CA ALA A 44 1.66 3.06 2.08
C ALA A 44 1.89 2.68 3.56
N GLN A 45 2.23 3.66 4.41
CA GLN A 45 2.36 3.44 5.84
C GLN A 45 1.05 2.93 6.46
N ARG A 46 -0.07 3.61 6.21
CA ARG A 46 -1.39 3.19 6.71
C ARG A 46 -1.82 1.82 6.19
N TYR A 47 -1.51 1.51 4.93
CA TYR A 47 -1.84 0.21 4.34
C TYR A 47 -1.12 -0.91 5.10
N MET A 48 0.17 -0.77 5.37
CA MET A 48 0.95 -1.74 6.14
C MET A 48 0.46 -1.86 7.58
N ASP A 49 0.22 -0.74 8.27
CA ASP A 49 -0.28 -0.72 9.65
C ASP A 49 -1.62 -1.45 9.78
N MET A 50 -2.56 -1.16 8.88
CA MET A 50 -3.87 -1.81 8.87
C MET A 50 -3.79 -3.28 8.49
N THR A 51 -2.95 -3.64 7.52
CA THR A 51 -2.72 -5.04 7.13
C THR A 51 -2.18 -5.84 8.31
N ALA A 52 -1.19 -5.30 9.04
CA ALA A 52 -0.64 -5.95 10.23
C ALA A 52 -1.68 -6.10 11.35
N LEU A 53 -2.50 -5.07 11.59
CA LEU A 53 -3.58 -5.11 12.57
C LEU A 53 -4.62 -6.20 12.23
N ILE A 54 -5.03 -6.27 10.96
CA ILE A 54 -5.99 -7.25 10.48
C ILE A 54 -5.42 -8.68 10.65
N VAL A 55 -4.19 -8.92 10.22
CA VAL A 55 -3.52 -10.22 10.38
C VAL A 55 -3.46 -10.62 11.85
N LYS A 56 -3.04 -9.71 12.74
CA LYS A 56 -3.00 -9.95 14.18
C LYS A 56 -4.38 -10.28 14.75
N ARG A 57 -5.43 -9.60 14.29
CA ARG A 57 -6.81 -9.85 14.73
C ARG A 57 -7.31 -11.22 14.28
N PHE A 58 -7.00 -11.63 13.05
CA PHE A 58 -7.34 -12.98 12.56
C PHE A 58 -6.62 -14.07 13.34
N GLN A 59 -5.33 -13.90 13.63
CA GLN A 59 -4.55 -14.82 14.45
C GLN A 59 -5.10 -14.93 15.88
N SER A 60 -5.65 -13.84 16.44
CA SER A 60 -6.23 -13.86 17.80
C SER A 60 -7.63 -14.48 17.87
N MET A 61 -8.27 -14.79 16.74
CA MET A 61 -9.58 -15.45 16.67
C MET A 61 -9.48 -16.96 16.46
N GLN A 62 -8.27 -17.44 16.16
CA GLN A 62 -7.92 -18.85 15.99
C GLN A 62 -7.44 -19.43 17.32
#